data_AF-A0A564S1V6-F1
#
_entry.id   AF-A0A564S1V6-F1
#
_cell.length_a   1.000
_cell.length_b   1.000
_cell.length_c   1.000
_cell.angle_alpha   90.00
_cell.angle_beta   90.00
_cell.angle_gamma   90.00
#
_symmetry.space_group_name_H-M   'P 1'
#
loop_
_entity.id
_entity.type
_entity.pdbx_description
1 polymer ?
#
loop_
_entity_poly.entity_id
_entity_poly.type
_entity_poly.pdbx_seq_one_letter_code
_entity_poly.pdbx_strand_id
1 'polypeptide(L)' 'MSKTIKYVECAHCGEVVGTYYVTCPYCGYKLDEPELFPN' A
#
# COMPACT_ATOMS: atom_id res chain seq x y z
N MET A 1 10.07 -5.06 17.95
CA MET A 1 8.85 -4.58 17.28
C MET A 1 8.60 -5.43 16.04
N SER A 2 7.61 -6.33 16.06
CA SER A 2 7.21 -7.12 14.89
C SER A 2 6.44 -6.21 13.92
N LYS A 3 7.13 -5.68 12.90
CA LYS A 3 6.49 -4.88 11.85
C LYS A 3 5.71 -5.85 10.95
N THR A 4 4.45 -6.14 11.30
CA THR A 4 3.57 -6.96 10.47
C THR A 4 3.40 -6.25 9.14
N ILE A 5 3.93 -6.85 8.08
CA ILE A 5 3.76 -6.34 6.71
C ILE A 5 2.28 -6.46 6.37
N LYS A 6 1.61 -5.33 6.15
CA LYS A 6 0.23 -5.29 5.66
C LYS A 6 0.25 -5.28 4.13
N TYR A 7 -0.79 -5.81 3.52
CA TYR A 7 -1.00 -5.82 2.07
C TYR A 7 -2.31 -5.11 1.74
N VAL A 8 -2.36 -4.47 0.58
CA VAL A 8 -3.52 -3.76 0.03
C VAL A 8 -3.65 -4.10 -1.45
N GLU A 9 -4.88 -4.13 -1.96
CA GLU A 9 -5.14 -4.32 -3.39
C GLU A 9 -5.09 -2.98 -4.12
N CYS A 10 -4.38 -2.93 -5.23
CA CYS A 10 -4.30 -1.74 -6.06
C CYS A 10 -5.63 -1.52 -6.79
N ALA A 11 -6.31 -0.41 -6.52
CA ALA A 11 -7.58 -0.05 -7.16
C ALA A 11 -7.51 0.15 -8.69
N HIS A 12 -6.30 0.29 -9.26
CA HIS A 12 -6.10 0.53 -10.69
C HIS A 12 -5.87 -0.76 -11.50
N CYS A 13 -5.08 -1.70 -10.98
CA CYS A 13 -4.76 -2.95 -11.69
C CYS A 13 -5.24 -4.23 -10.99
N GLY A 14 -5.73 -4.15 -9.75
CA GLY A 14 -6.17 -5.30 -8.96
C GLY A 14 -5.03 -6.12 -8.32
N GLU A 15 -3.77 -5.69 -8.47
CA GLU A 15 -2.62 -6.39 -7.86
C GLU A 15 -2.56 -6.17 -6.35
N VAL A 16 -2.26 -7.23 -5.61
CA VAL A 16 -2.03 -7.15 -4.16
C VAL A 16 -0.58 -6.80 -3.88
N VAL A 17 -0.37 -5.69 -3.17
CA VAL A 17 0.92 -5.05 -2.95
C VAL A 17 1.09 -4.72 -1.47
N GLY A 18 2.32 -4.70 -0.98
CA GLY A 18 2.59 -4.34 0.40
C GLY A 18 2.27 -2.87 0.67
N THR A 19 1.66 -2.56 1.81
CA THR A 19 1.31 -1.17 2.22
C THR A 19 2.53 -0.31 2.54
N TYR A 20 3.75 -0.83 2.39
CA TYR A 20 4.99 -0.06 2.50
C TYR A 20 5.36 0.62 1.19
N TYR A 21 4.66 0.31 0.10
CA TYR A 21 4.81 0.98 -1.17
C TYR A 21 3.81 2.13 -1.28
N VAL A 22 4.32 3.35 -1.48
CA VAL A 22 3.53 4.56 -1.77
C VAL A 22 2.92 4.49 -3.19
N THR A 23 3.51 3.71 -4.07
CA THR A 23 3.06 3.51 -5.46
C THR A 23 3.08 2.04 -5.81
N CYS A 24 2.05 1.56 -6.51
CA CYS A 24 1.98 0.21 -7.03
C CYS A 24 3.18 -0.03 -7.96
N PRO A 25 4.07 -0.99 -7.65
CA PRO A 25 5.24 -1.27 -8.47
C PRO A 25 4.88 -1.85 -9.85
N TYR A 26 3.65 -2.32 -10.03
CA TYR A 26 3.20 -2.97 -11.25
C TYR A 26 2.63 -1.98 -12.28
N CYS A 27 1.81 -1.02 -11.84
CA CYS A 27 1.15 -0.07 -12.74
C CYS A 27 1.52 1.40 -12.49
N GLY A 28 2.25 1.71 -11.43
CA GLY A 28 2.64 3.07 -11.06
C GLY A 28 1.56 3.90 -10.35
N TYR A 29 0.38 3.32 -10.07
CA TYR A 29 -0.71 4.01 -9.36
C TYR A 29 -0.32 4.34 -7.92
N LYS A 30 -0.63 5.56 -7.45
CA LYS A 30 -0.38 5.95 -6.06
C LYS A 30 -1.32 5.23 -5.11
N LEU A 31 -0.75 4.44 -4.20
CA LEU A 31 -1.47 3.76 -3.14
C LEU A 31 -1.51 4.77 -1.98
N ASP A 32 -2.68 5.38 -1.77
CA ASP A 32 -2.86 6.31 -0.66
C ASP A 32 -2.55 5.55 0.64
N GLU A 33 -1.52 6.00 1.35
CA GLU A 33 -1.01 5.31 2.53
C GLU A 33 -2.12 5.28 3.58
N PRO A 34 -2.46 4.13 4.18
CA PRO A 34 -3.44 4.12 5.24
C PRO A 34 -2.88 4.95 6.39
N GLU A 35 -3.47 6.13 6.61
CA GLU A 35 -3.12 7.13 7.62
C GLU A 35 -2.69 6.46 8.93
N LEU A 36 -1.38 6.27 9.09
CA LEU A 36 -0.89 5.51 10.25
C LEU A 36 -0.83 6.35 11.52
N PHE A 37 -1.20 7.64 11.47
CA PHE A 37 -1.21 8.55 12.62
C PHE A 37 -2.19 9.72 12.43
N PRO A 38 -3.50 9.59 12.70
CA PRO A 38 -4.29 10.77 13.08
C PRO A 38 -3.74 11.30 14.42
N ASN A 39 -3.43 12.59 14.49
CA ASN A 39 -2.94 13.31 15.68
C ASN A 39 -4.02 13.42 16.75
#